data_AF-A0A9E3U8K2-F1
#
_entry.id   AF-A0A9E3U8K2-F1
#
_cell.length_a   1.000
_cell.length_b   1.000
_cell.length_c   1.000
_cell.angle_alpha   90.00
_cell.angle_beta   90.00
_cell.angle_gamma   90.00
#
_symmetry.space_group_name_H-M   'P 1'
#
loop_
_entity.id
_entity.type
_entity.pdbx_description
1 polymer ?
#
loop_
_entity_poly.entity_id
_entity_poly.type
_entity_poly.pdbx_seq_one_letter_code
_entity_poly.pdbx_strand_id
1 'polypeptide(L)'
;MSRLGVAVLAFAAASWGCSTVDPGPNFVVPDEQFDADFFFCRVEPELLTARKCGPGEPGLDPPNGCHFNSSAVSGMALAPHPPIDCADGRPTNRAQIGAGSAAQGNLQAATLVMSRDFQTAPIFLRPTGLNHPRAIFPREDPIADVIREWAQR
;
A
#
# COMPACT_ATOMS: atom_id res chain seq x y z
N MET A 1 52.35 -30.80 48.49
CA MET A 1 52.17 -31.58 47.25
C MET A 1 50.77 -31.33 46.70
N SER A 2 50.68 -30.97 45.41
CA SER A 2 49.56 -31.01 44.43
C SER A 2 48.11 -31.01 44.92
N ARG A 3 47.31 -29.96 44.64
CA ARG A 3 46.61 -29.58 43.38
C ARG A 3 45.35 -30.40 43.09
N LEU A 4 44.21 -29.71 42.99
CA LEU A 4 43.03 -29.87 42.10
C LEU A 4 41.94 -28.94 42.68
N GLY A 5 41.45 -27.87 42.06
CA GLY A 5 41.27 -27.56 40.66
C GLY A 5 39.78 -27.67 40.32
N VAL A 6 38.96 -26.66 40.66
CA VAL A 6 37.58 -26.53 40.16
C VAL A 6 37.41 -25.11 39.63
N ALA A 7 37.39 -24.99 38.31
CA ALA A 7 37.09 -23.76 37.59
C ALA A 7 35.58 -23.62 37.46
N VAL A 8 35.01 -22.54 38.02
CA VAL A 8 33.61 -22.17 37.79
C VAL A 8 33.58 -21.24 36.57
N LEU A 9 33.25 -21.81 35.41
CA LEU A 9 32.86 -21.05 34.23
C LEU A 9 31.48 -20.43 34.49
N ALA A 10 31.45 -19.17 34.89
CA ALA A 10 30.23 -18.38 34.88
C ALA A 10 29.94 -17.94 33.43
N PHE A 11 28.96 -18.60 32.82
CA PHE A 11 28.37 -18.22 31.54
C PHE A 11 27.79 -16.80 31.65
N ALA A 12 28.48 -15.81 31.09
CA ALA A 12 27.91 -14.49 30.87
C ALA A 12 26.89 -14.60 29.73
N ALA A 13 25.61 -14.71 30.09
CA ALA A 13 24.51 -14.56 29.13
C ALA A 13 24.54 -13.12 28.60
N ALA A 14 25.13 -12.93 27.42
CA ALA A 14 24.97 -11.72 26.65
C ALA A 14 23.50 -11.65 26.20
N SER A 15 22.67 -11.03 27.02
CA SER A 15 21.32 -10.61 26.62
C SER A 15 21.47 -9.55 25.54
N TRP A 16 21.50 -9.99 24.28
CA TRP A 16 21.20 -9.15 23.13
C TRP A 16 19.73 -8.77 23.23
N GLY A 17 19.44 -7.82 24.13
CA GLY A 17 18.15 -7.20 24.21
C GLY A 17 17.93 -6.44 22.92
N CYS A 18 16.89 -6.82 22.17
CA CYS A 18 16.24 -5.91 21.25
C CYS A 18 15.86 -4.66 22.05
N SER A 19 16.66 -3.61 21.98
CA SER A 19 16.30 -2.33 22.58
C SER A 19 15.15 -1.78 21.74
N THR A 20 13.93 -1.85 22.26
CA THR A 20 12.83 -1.03 21.76
C THR A 20 13.17 0.41 22.13
N VAL A 21 13.51 1.23 21.15
CA VAL A 21 13.69 2.68 21.36
C VAL A 21 12.30 3.23 21.66
N ASP A 22 12.11 3.70 22.89
CA ASP A 22 10.91 4.46 23.26
C ASP A 22 10.90 5.77 22.44
N PRO A 23 9.94 5.97 21.53
CA PRO A 23 9.88 7.17 20.70
C PRO A 23 9.52 8.44 21.51
N GLY A 24 9.26 8.30 22.81
CA GLY A 24 8.92 9.38 23.70
C GLY A 24 7.48 9.87 23.52
N PRO A 25 7.03 10.79 24.40
CA PRO A 25 5.63 11.23 24.46
C PRO A 25 5.18 12.07 23.26
N ASN A 26 6.08 12.40 22.34
CA ASN A 26 5.83 13.25 21.17
C ASN A 26 6.07 12.49 19.85
N PHE A 27 5.74 11.20 19.82
CA PHE A 27 5.71 10.46 18.55
C PHE A 27 4.57 10.97 17.68
N VAL A 28 4.90 11.87 16.76
CA VAL A 28 3.99 12.29 15.69
C VAL A 28 4.32 11.40 14.49
N VAL A 29 3.42 10.50 14.12
CA VAL A 29 3.48 9.86 12.81
C VAL A 29 3.31 10.99 11.79
N PRO A 30 4.24 11.19 10.85
CA PRO A 30 4.04 12.16 9.79
C PRO A 30 2.76 11.81 9.03
N ASP A 31 1.80 12.73 8.95
CA ASP A 31 0.70 12.61 7.99
C ASP A 31 1.32 12.80 6.60
N GLU A 32 1.59 11.69 5.90
CA GLU A 32 2.04 11.72 4.53
C GLU A 32 0.89 12.21 3.64
N GLN A 33 0.95 13.49 3.24
CA GLN A 33 0.00 14.06 2.29
C GLN A 33 0.49 13.81 0.87
N PHE A 34 -0.27 13.03 0.09
CA PHE A 34 0.00 12.81 -1.32
C PHE A 34 -0.86 13.71 -2.19
N ASP A 35 -0.36 14.05 -3.38
CA ASP A 35 -1.08 14.89 -4.34
C ASP A 35 -2.41 14.25 -4.76
N ALA A 36 -3.50 14.90 -4.36
CA ALA A 36 -4.87 14.47 -4.63
C ALA A 36 -5.25 14.63 -6.11
N ASP A 37 -4.80 15.70 -6.77
CA ASP A 37 -5.10 15.93 -8.19
C ASP A 37 -4.43 14.83 -9.04
N PHE A 38 -3.19 14.46 -8.71
CA PHE A 38 -2.49 13.33 -9.33
C PHE A 38 -3.18 11.99 -9.06
N PHE A 39 -3.67 11.78 -7.84
CA PHE A 39 -4.45 10.58 -7.52
C PHE A 39 -5.68 10.44 -8.42
N PHE A 40 -6.53 11.47 -8.48
CA PHE A 40 -7.79 11.41 -9.24
C PHE A 40 -7.55 11.27 -10.75
N CYS A 41 -6.52 11.93 -11.28
CA CYS A 41 -6.29 11.97 -12.71
C CYS A 41 -5.41 10.84 -13.25
N ARG A 42 -4.61 10.19 -12.40
CA ARG A 42 -3.65 9.15 -12.83
C ARG A 42 -3.78 7.86 -12.04
N VAL A 43 -3.66 7.92 -10.71
CA VAL A 43 -3.59 6.72 -9.86
C VAL A 43 -4.90 5.93 -9.87
N GLU A 44 -6.01 6.58 -9.54
CA GLU A 44 -7.31 5.92 -9.48
C GLU A 44 -7.74 5.29 -10.84
N PRO A 45 -7.65 5.99 -11.98
CA PRO A 45 -8.02 5.40 -13.27
C PRO A 45 -7.04 4.31 -13.73
N GLU A 46 -5.72 4.55 -13.64
CA GLU A 46 -4.72 3.64 -14.23
C GLU A 46 -4.37 2.44 -13.35
N LEU A 47 -4.48 2.58 -12.03
CA LEU A 47 -4.18 1.51 -11.08
C LEU A 47 -5.45 0.89 -10.50
N LEU A 48 -6.25 1.67 -9.78
CA LEU A 48 -7.36 1.12 -8.98
C LEU A 48 -8.52 0.65 -9.86
N THR A 49 -8.78 1.35 -10.97
CA THR A 49 -9.87 1.01 -11.90
C THR A 49 -9.42 0.02 -12.97
N ALA A 50 -8.26 0.25 -13.59
CA ALA A 50 -7.78 -0.60 -14.70
C ALA A 50 -7.09 -1.89 -14.25
N ARG A 51 -6.53 -1.97 -13.03
CA ARG A 51 -5.76 -3.12 -12.52
C ARG A 51 -6.41 -3.78 -11.30
N LYS A 52 -7.71 -4.05 -11.37
CA LYS A 52 -8.48 -4.68 -10.29
C LYS A 52 -8.35 -6.21 -10.26
N CYS A 53 -8.34 -6.82 -9.07
CA CYS A 53 -8.63 -8.25 -8.95
C CYS A 53 -10.13 -8.49 -8.79
N GLY A 54 -10.80 -8.87 -9.89
CA GLY A 54 -12.15 -9.40 -9.89
C GLY A 54 -13.23 -8.53 -10.56
N PRO A 55 -14.36 -9.15 -10.98
CA PRO A 55 -14.64 -10.58 -10.87
C PRO A 55 -13.89 -11.33 -11.99
N GLY A 56 -13.56 -12.60 -11.77
CA GLY A 56 -12.76 -13.36 -12.74
C GLY A 56 -13.26 -13.28 -14.19
N GLU A 57 -12.37 -13.54 -15.15
CA GLU A 57 -12.77 -13.75 -16.54
C GLU A 57 -13.62 -15.03 -16.62
N PRO A 58 -14.92 -14.94 -17.00
CA PRO A 58 -15.78 -16.11 -17.08
C PRO A 58 -15.21 -17.13 -18.08
N GLY A 59 -14.90 -18.34 -17.60
CA GLY A 59 -14.36 -19.44 -18.41
C GLY A 59 -12.84 -19.56 -18.46
N LEU A 60 -12.11 -18.61 -17.85
CA LEU A 60 -10.65 -18.69 -17.67
C LEU A 60 -10.27 -18.89 -16.20
N ASP A 61 -11.00 -18.26 -15.28
CA ASP A 61 -10.69 -18.32 -13.85
C ASP A 61 -11.38 -19.51 -13.14
N PRO A 62 -10.68 -20.16 -12.17
CA PRO A 62 -11.24 -21.25 -11.39
C PRO A 62 -12.41 -20.80 -10.49
N PRO A 63 -13.35 -21.70 -10.15
CA PRO A 63 -14.46 -21.36 -9.25
C PRO A 63 -13.95 -20.78 -7.91
N ASN A 64 -14.48 -19.63 -7.49
CA ASN A 64 -14.15 -18.84 -6.29
C ASN A 64 -12.97 -17.84 -6.37
N GLY A 65 -12.54 -17.42 -7.57
CA GLY A 65 -11.48 -16.42 -7.75
C GLY A 65 -11.93 -14.95 -7.64
N CYS A 66 -11.29 -14.20 -6.72
CA CYS A 66 -11.33 -12.75 -6.48
C CYS A 66 -12.71 -12.11 -6.11
N HIS A 67 -12.89 -11.90 -4.81
CA HIS A 67 -14.06 -11.32 -4.16
C HIS A 67 -14.41 -9.91 -4.66
N PHE A 68 -15.72 -9.65 -4.72
CA PHE A 68 -16.50 -8.49 -5.15
C PHE A 68 -16.03 -7.06 -4.73
N ASN A 69 -14.97 -6.91 -3.94
CA ASN A 69 -14.40 -5.62 -3.54
C ASN A 69 -13.08 -5.36 -4.29
N SER A 70 -13.18 -5.35 -5.63
CA SER A 70 -12.07 -5.50 -6.56
C SER A 70 -11.17 -4.25 -6.64
N SER A 71 -10.40 -4.02 -5.59
CA SER A 71 -9.24 -3.13 -5.65
C SER A 71 -8.01 -3.92 -6.14
N ALA A 72 -7.04 -3.21 -6.71
CA ALA A 72 -5.68 -3.75 -6.89
C ALA A 72 -5.08 -4.20 -5.54
N VAL A 73 -5.54 -3.61 -4.43
CA VAL A 73 -5.05 -3.82 -3.08
C VAL A 73 -6.06 -4.62 -2.27
N SER A 74 -5.70 -5.85 -1.88
CA SER A 74 -6.57 -6.68 -1.02
C SER A 74 -6.96 -5.94 0.26
N GLY A 75 -8.27 -5.90 0.57
CA GLY A 75 -8.84 -5.26 1.76
C GLY A 75 -9.10 -3.76 1.65
N MET A 76 -8.76 -3.11 0.53
CA MET A 76 -9.12 -1.71 0.29
C MET A 76 -10.58 -1.61 -0.14
N ALA A 77 -11.40 -0.95 0.68
CA ALA A 77 -12.79 -0.66 0.35
C ALA A 77 -12.84 0.55 -0.58
N LEU A 78 -13.15 0.32 -1.86
CA LEU A 78 -13.38 1.37 -2.84
C LEU A 78 -14.88 1.54 -3.07
N ALA A 79 -15.34 2.77 -3.12
CA ALA A 79 -16.70 3.13 -3.49
C ALA A 79 -16.75 3.43 -5.00
N PRO A 80 -17.71 2.88 -5.75
CA PRO A 80 -17.83 3.17 -7.17
C PRO A 80 -18.31 4.60 -7.41
N HIS A 81 -17.76 5.25 -8.43
CA HIS A 81 -18.23 6.53 -8.95
C HIS A 81 -17.89 6.67 -10.44
N PRO A 82 -18.52 7.62 -11.17
CA PRO A 82 -18.10 7.97 -12.52
C PRO A 82 -16.65 8.47 -12.54
N PRO A 83 -15.92 8.29 -13.66
CA PRO A 83 -14.59 8.86 -13.82
C PRO A 83 -14.55 10.37 -13.51
N ILE A 84 -13.45 10.83 -12.92
CA ILE A 84 -13.23 12.25 -12.63
C ILE A 84 -12.82 12.97 -13.91
N ASP A 85 -13.48 14.09 -14.20
CA ASP A 85 -13.16 14.89 -15.38
C ASP A 85 -11.88 15.69 -15.14
N CYS A 86 -10.79 15.29 -15.79
CA CYS A 86 -9.49 15.94 -15.65
C CYS A 86 -9.09 16.73 -16.90
N ALA A 87 -8.48 17.91 -16.69
CA ALA A 87 -7.78 18.69 -17.71
C ALA A 87 -6.46 19.19 -17.12
N ASP A 88 -5.39 19.12 -17.90
CA ASP A 88 -4.03 19.53 -17.50
C ASP A 88 -3.58 18.92 -16.15
N GLY A 89 -3.96 17.65 -15.91
CA GLY A 89 -3.60 16.92 -14.70
C GLY A 89 -4.39 17.32 -13.44
N ARG A 90 -5.51 18.03 -13.58
CA ARG A 90 -6.34 18.47 -12.45
C ARG A 90 -7.83 18.19 -12.66
N PRO A 91 -8.59 17.84 -11.61
CA PRO A 91 -10.04 17.77 -11.67
C PRO A 91 -10.66 19.11 -12.06
N THR A 92 -11.49 19.10 -13.10
CA THR A 92 -12.20 20.28 -13.63
C THR A 92 -13.53 20.53 -12.92
N ASN A 93 -14.10 19.51 -12.30
CA ASN A 93 -15.37 19.58 -11.60
C ASN A 93 -15.21 19.20 -10.12
N ARG A 94 -15.15 20.23 -9.26
CA ARG A 94 -14.99 20.03 -7.81
C ARG A 94 -16.15 19.29 -7.14
N ALA A 95 -17.33 19.24 -7.76
CA ALA A 95 -18.47 18.47 -7.22
C ALA A 95 -18.20 16.96 -7.22
N GLN A 96 -17.33 16.45 -8.12
CA GLN A 96 -16.98 15.02 -8.19
C GLN A 96 -16.06 14.59 -7.03
N ILE A 97 -15.27 15.53 -6.49
CA ILE A 97 -14.24 15.27 -5.46
C ILE A 97 -14.54 15.98 -4.13
N GLY A 98 -15.77 16.47 -3.95
CA GLY A 98 -16.19 17.15 -2.73
C GLY A 98 -16.19 16.23 -1.51
N ALA A 99 -16.20 16.84 -0.32
CA ALA A 99 -16.28 16.09 0.94
C ALA A 99 -17.50 15.15 0.95
N GLY A 100 -17.28 13.89 1.33
CA GLY A 100 -18.32 12.85 1.33
C GLY A 100 -18.60 12.22 -0.03
N SER A 101 -17.87 12.60 -1.09
CA SER A 101 -17.94 11.88 -2.36
C SER A 101 -17.22 10.53 -2.28
N ALA A 102 -17.63 9.58 -3.11
CA ALA A 102 -16.96 8.29 -3.23
C ALA A 102 -15.49 8.42 -3.64
N ALA A 103 -15.18 9.35 -4.56
CA ALA A 103 -13.81 9.63 -4.98
C ALA A 103 -12.93 10.10 -3.81
N GLN A 104 -13.47 11.00 -2.98
CA GLN A 104 -12.79 11.49 -1.79
C GLN A 104 -12.53 10.37 -0.78
N GLY A 105 -13.47 9.43 -0.62
CA GLY A 105 -13.27 8.22 0.18
C GLY A 105 -12.20 7.29 -0.39
N ASN A 106 -12.15 7.12 -1.72
CA ASN A 106 -11.14 6.30 -2.39
C ASN A 106 -9.73 6.86 -2.21
N LEU A 107 -9.55 8.18 -2.30
CA LEU A 107 -8.28 8.86 -2.02
C LEU A 107 -7.80 8.56 -0.60
N GLN A 108 -8.71 8.64 0.38
CA GLN A 108 -8.38 8.32 1.78
C GLN A 108 -7.95 6.85 1.91
N ALA A 109 -8.72 5.92 1.31
CA ALA A 109 -8.40 4.50 1.35
C ALA A 109 -7.06 4.18 0.69
N ALA A 110 -6.73 4.81 -0.43
CA ALA A 110 -5.47 4.65 -1.14
C ALA A 110 -4.29 5.23 -0.34
N THR A 111 -4.46 6.39 0.28
CA THR A 111 -3.44 7.05 1.10
C THR A 111 -3.02 6.18 2.29
N LEU A 112 -3.97 5.47 2.92
CA LEU A 112 -3.69 4.57 4.06
C LEU A 112 -2.77 3.38 3.74
N VAL A 113 -2.60 3.07 2.46
CA VAL A 113 -1.74 1.96 2.00
C VAL A 113 -0.63 2.44 1.07
N MET A 114 -0.39 3.74 1.07
CA MET A 114 0.70 4.38 0.33
C MET A 114 1.89 4.65 1.27
N SER A 115 3.05 4.88 0.68
CA SER A 115 4.30 5.23 1.38
C SER A 115 5.17 6.06 0.45
N ARG A 116 5.96 6.99 1.00
CA ARG A 116 7.02 7.71 0.26
C ARG A 116 8.04 6.76 -0.39
N ASP A 117 8.31 5.61 0.22
CA ASP A 117 8.99 4.51 -0.45
C ASP A 117 7.94 3.59 -1.08
N PHE A 118 7.65 3.81 -2.37
CA PHE A 118 6.63 3.05 -3.09
C PHE A 118 6.92 1.54 -3.12
N GLN A 119 8.17 1.11 -2.95
CA GLN A 119 8.53 -0.31 -2.94
C GLN A 119 8.11 -1.02 -1.65
N THR A 120 7.81 -0.27 -0.60
CA THR A 120 7.26 -0.78 0.67
C THR A 120 5.75 -0.57 0.77
N ALA A 121 5.17 0.26 -0.10
CA ALA A 121 3.76 0.58 -0.08
C ALA A 121 2.88 -0.65 -0.40
N PRO A 122 1.90 -1.01 0.45
CA PRO A 122 0.99 -2.12 0.16
C PRO A 122 0.23 -1.97 -1.17
N ILE A 123 -0.01 -0.73 -1.63
CA ILE A 123 -0.61 -0.45 -2.94
C ILE A 123 0.23 -0.90 -4.14
N PHE A 124 1.53 -1.13 -3.96
CA PHE A 124 2.43 -1.72 -4.96
C PHE A 124 2.72 -3.19 -4.69
N LEU A 125 2.97 -3.55 -3.43
CA LEU A 125 3.38 -4.91 -3.06
C LEU A 125 2.30 -5.97 -3.29
N ARG A 126 1.05 -5.69 -2.89
CA ARG A 126 -0.03 -6.68 -2.98
C ARG A 126 -0.39 -7.00 -4.44
N PRO A 127 -0.56 -6.01 -5.35
CA PRO A 127 -0.82 -6.30 -6.75
C PRO A 127 0.33 -7.01 -7.48
N THR A 128 1.57 -6.91 -7.00
CA THR A 128 2.72 -7.56 -7.63
C THR A 128 2.94 -9.01 -7.18
N GLY A 129 1.99 -9.57 -6.41
CA GLY A 129 2.03 -10.96 -5.93
C GLY A 129 2.85 -11.15 -4.66
N LEU A 130 3.35 -10.08 -4.03
CA LEU A 130 3.97 -10.21 -2.71
C LEU A 130 2.87 -10.37 -1.65
N ASN A 131 2.92 -11.49 -0.90
CA ASN A 131 1.92 -11.86 0.11
C ASN A 131 0.50 -12.08 -0.44
N HIS A 132 0.34 -12.32 -1.75
CA HIS A 132 -0.93 -12.67 -2.37
C HIS A 132 -0.74 -13.72 -3.47
N PRO A 133 -1.58 -14.77 -3.57
CA PRO A 133 -1.38 -15.89 -4.52
C PRO A 133 -1.53 -15.50 -6.01
N ARG A 134 -2.08 -14.32 -6.30
CA ARG A 134 -2.20 -13.79 -7.66
C ARG A 134 -1.48 -12.45 -7.77
N ALA A 135 -0.58 -12.35 -8.75
CA ALA A 135 -0.09 -11.07 -9.25
C ALA A 135 -1.08 -10.50 -10.28
N ILE A 136 -1.39 -9.22 -10.16
CA ILE A 136 -2.22 -8.43 -11.08
C ILE A 136 -1.33 -7.83 -12.18
N PHE A 137 -0.13 -7.36 -11.82
CA PHE A 137 0.88 -6.87 -12.75
C PHE A 137 2.28 -7.22 -12.24
N PRO A 138 3.27 -7.42 -13.13
CA PRO A 138 4.67 -7.65 -12.74
C PRO A 138 5.28 -6.39 -12.12
N ARG A 139 6.34 -6.50 -11.31
CA ARG A 139 6.95 -5.35 -10.63
C ARG A 139 7.52 -4.30 -11.60
N GLU A 140 7.81 -4.73 -12.83
CA GLU A 140 8.36 -3.95 -13.92
C GLU A 140 7.27 -3.30 -14.81
N ASP A 141 5.98 -3.48 -14.49
CA ASP A 141 4.89 -2.85 -15.25
C ASP A 141 5.01 -1.31 -15.18
N PRO A 142 4.78 -0.57 -16.28
CA PRO A 142 4.81 0.89 -16.29
C PRO A 142 3.92 1.56 -15.23
N ILE A 143 2.89 0.88 -14.72
CA ILE A 143 2.07 1.41 -13.62
C ILE A 143 2.89 1.66 -12.34
N ALA A 144 4.01 0.97 -12.17
CA ALA A 144 4.95 1.23 -11.07
C ALA A 144 5.52 2.65 -11.11
N ASP A 145 5.65 3.24 -12.31
CA ASP A 145 6.12 4.62 -12.47
C ASP A 145 5.06 5.63 -11.99
N VAL A 146 3.78 5.34 -12.22
CA VAL A 146 2.66 6.17 -11.72
C VAL A 146 2.62 6.15 -10.20
N ILE A 147 2.79 4.97 -9.58
CA ILE A 147 2.82 4.83 -8.12
C ILE A 147 4.06 5.55 -7.55
N ARG A 148 5.22 5.40 -8.19
CA ARG A 148 6.46 6.10 -7.79
C ARG A 148 6.31 7.61 -7.88
N GLU A 149 5.72 8.10 -8.96
CA GLU A 149 5.49 9.53 -9.15
C GLU A 149 4.55 10.07 -8.07
N TRP A 150 3.47 9.35 -7.75
CA TRP A 150 2.59 9.73 -6.66
C TRP A 150 3.30 9.73 -5.30
N ALA A 151 4.19 8.77 -5.05
CA ALA A 151 4.98 8.72 -3.81
C ALA A 151 5.85 9.97 -3.60
N GLN A 152 6.24 10.64 -4.69
CA GLN A 152 7.13 11.79 -4.68
C GLN A 152 6.41 13.14 -4.65
N ARG A 153 5.07 13.14 -4.76
CA ARG A 153 4.23 14.34 -4.79
C ARG A 153 3.48 14.50 -3.47
#